data_AF-A0A942BZV3-F1
#
_entry.id   AF-A0A942BZV3-F1
#
_cell.length_a   1.000
_cell.length_b   1.000
_cell.length_c   1.000
_cell.angle_alpha   90.00
_cell.angle_beta   90.00
_cell.angle_gamma   90.00
#
_symmetry.space_group_name_H-M   'P 1'
#
loop_
_entity.id
_entity.type
_entity.pdbx_description
1 polymer ?
#
loop_
_entity_poly.entity_id
_entity_poly.type
_entity_poly.pdbx_seq_one_letter_code
_entity_poly.pdbx_strand_id
1 'polypeptide(L)'
;MKNRITLFFQCGLLFGLSAITVAQTSKPVPTLTTDDVVISRPTSPVSAPPAKETSKNTGKEEKSAVPDAPKSASSASEDSQKKAERDWNDRLKKAQEKARGLESQADQAELTITQLRNQLYSAAARTPEANGQINARMNELSTQMNRLRAEAQVAQQEIEALRTEGNEKQYKEQFVALTNEKGEPNVEAYKSENDKLESELQAARARVEVLQFRLNSNHSEVLKKGNADNFTLNRLRQEKEQTSAELEATRARIETLTSQIQTHRQKAAASGVQLNVR
;
A
#
# COMPACT_ATOMS: atom_id res chain seq x y z
N MET A 1 -9.77 34.02 -55.83
CA MET A 1 -10.39 32.88 -56.53
C MET A 1 -10.81 31.86 -55.50
N LYS A 2 -12.12 31.61 -55.38
CA LYS A 2 -12.77 30.82 -54.34
C LYS A 2 -13.20 29.48 -54.95
N ASN A 3 -12.64 28.36 -54.50
CA ASN A 3 -13.19 27.03 -54.82
C ASN A 3 -13.59 26.33 -53.52
N ARG A 4 -14.89 26.37 -53.24
CA ARG A 4 -15.57 25.53 -52.26
C ARG A 4 -16.18 24.37 -53.04
N ILE A 5 -15.74 23.14 -52.78
CA ILE A 5 -16.40 21.93 -53.28
C ILE A 5 -17.16 21.34 -52.10
N THR A 6 -18.47 21.48 -52.18
CA THR A 6 -19.48 20.87 -51.32
C THR A 6 -19.86 19.56 -51.97
N LEU A 7 -19.71 18.42 -51.28
CA LEU A 7 -20.29 17.16 -51.73
C LEU A 7 -21.04 16.51 -50.56
N PHE A 8 -22.36 16.68 -50.63
CA PHE A 8 -23.34 15.92 -49.87
C PHE A 8 -23.33 14.48 -50.38
N PHE A 9 -23.29 13.50 -49.48
CA PHE A 9 -23.87 12.19 -49.76
C PHE A 9 -24.63 11.69 -48.54
N GLN A 10 -25.87 11.34 -48.82
CA GLN A 10 -26.96 11.07 -47.90
C GLN A 10 -27.19 9.55 -47.88
N CYS A 11 -27.72 9.06 -46.74
CA CYS A 11 -28.53 7.86 -46.58
C CYS A 11 -27.90 6.48 -46.81
N GLY A 12 -27.96 5.66 -45.74
CA GLY A 12 -27.70 4.22 -45.79
C GLY A 12 -27.98 3.56 -44.44
N LEU A 13 -29.25 3.61 -44.04
CA LEU A 13 -29.83 2.99 -42.85
C LEU A 13 -29.80 1.46 -43.00
N LEU A 14 -29.20 0.72 -42.07
CA LEU A 14 -29.46 -0.71 -41.93
C LEU A 14 -29.34 -1.17 -40.47
N PHE A 15 -30.51 -1.58 -39.98
CA PHE A 15 -30.79 -2.26 -38.73
C PHE A 15 -29.97 -3.54 -38.59
N GLY A 16 -29.52 -3.80 -37.36
CA GLY A 16 -28.92 -5.07 -36.96
C GLY A 16 -28.97 -5.24 -35.45
N LEU A 17 -30.18 -5.36 -34.90
CA LEU A 17 -30.38 -5.93 -33.56
C LEU A 17 -29.86 -7.37 -33.57
N SER A 18 -28.91 -7.68 -32.69
CA SER A 18 -28.64 -9.04 -32.28
C SER A 18 -28.33 -9.04 -30.78
N ALA A 19 -29.40 -9.18 -30.01
CA ALA A 19 -29.32 -9.55 -28.61
C ALA A 19 -28.88 -11.00 -28.52
N ILE A 20 -27.62 -11.24 -28.16
CA ILE A 20 -27.17 -12.57 -27.75
C ILE A 20 -27.30 -12.62 -26.23
N THR A 21 -28.44 -13.14 -25.79
CA THR A 21 -28.64 -13.65 -24.44
C THR A 21 -27.83 -14.95 -24.29
N VAL A 22 -26.64 -14.86 -23.69
CA VAL A 22 -25.93 -16.05 -23.20
C VAL A 22 -26.53 -16.43 -21.86
N ALA A 23 -27.19 -17.58 -21.85
CA ALA A 23 -27.73 -18.22 -20.66
C ALA A 23 -26.60 -18.53 -19.66
N GLN A 24 -26.76 -18.03 -18.43
CA GLN A 24 -25.95 -18.42 -17.29
C GLN A 24 -26.26 -19.87 -16.92
N THR A 25 -25.29 -20.77 -17.05
CA THR A 25 -25.33 -22.09 -16.41
C THR A 25 -24.66 -21.96 -15.04
N SER A 26 -25.47 -21.67 -14.02
CA SER A 26 -25.05 -21.70 -12.63
C SER A 26 -24.70 -23.14 -12.24
N LYS A 27 -23.42 -23.43 -12.03
CA LYS A 27 -22.99 -24.66 -11.35
C LYS A 27 -23.34 -24.52 -9.85
N PRO A 28 -23.94 -25.54 -9.22
CA PRO A 28 -24.22 -25.49 -7.80
C PRO A 28 -22.92 -25.41 -6.99
N VAL A 29 -22.85 -24.42 -6.11
CA VAL A 29 -21.79 -24.27 -5.11
C VAL A 29 -21.97 -25.38 -4.06
N PRO A 30 -20.95 -26.22 -3.81
CA PRO A 30 -21.01 -27.17 -2.70
C PRO A 30 -20.96 -26.40 -1.38
N THR A 31 -22.06 -26.44 -0.64
CA THR A 31 -22.13 -25.97 0.75
C THR A 31 -21.36 -26.95 1.64
N LEU A 32 -20.19 -26.54 2.12
CA LEU A 32 -19.50 -27.19 3.24
C LEU A 32 -20.30 -26.90 4.51
N THR A 33 -20.98 -27.92 5.00
CA THR A 33 -21.64 -27.94 6.31
C THR A 33 -20.59 -27.91 7.43
N THR A 34 -20.76 -26.97 8.35
CA THR A 34 -19.99 -26.76 9.58
C THR A 34 -20.28 -27.83 10.63
N ASP A 35 -19.83 -29.07 10.42
CA ASP A 35 -20.10 -30.15 11.39
C ASP A 35 -18.94 -31.12 11.66
N ASP A 36 -17.68 -30.75 11.37
CA ASP A 36 -16.55 -31.64 11.64
C ASP A 36 -15.28 -30.92 12.12
N VAL A 37 -15.40 -30.15 13.21
CA VAL A 37 -14.24 -29.78 14.03
C VAL A 37 -14.49 -30.23 15.46
N VAL A 38 -14.18 -31.50 15.70
CA VAL A 38 -14.12 -32.11 17.02
C VAL A 38 -13.00 -31.47 17.84
N ILE A 39 -13.41 -30.74 18.87
CA ILE A 39 -12.58 -30.19 19.94
C ILE A 39 -11.99 -31.35 20.74
N SER A 40 -10.68 -31.59 20.59
CA SER A 40 -9.93 -32.46 21.51
C SER A 40 -9.26 -31.60 22.58
N ARG A 41 -9.92 -31.51 23.74
CA ARG A 41 -9.40 -30.86 24.96
C ARG A 41 -8.79 -31.95 25.86
N PRO A 42 -7.47 -31.94 26.13
CA PRO A 42 -6.93 -32.81 27.17
C PRO A 42 -7.25 -32.24 28.56
N THR A 43 -7.89 -33.11 29.35
CA THR A 43 -8.23 -33.00 30.76
C THR A 43 -6.98 -32.97 31.65
N SER A 44 -6.91 -32.02 32.58
CA SER A 44 -6.06 -32.12 33.77
C SER A 44 -6.96 -32.27 35.01
N PRO A 45 -6.70 -33.25 35.89
CA PRO A 45 -7.55 -33.51 37.05
C PRO A 45 -7.26 -32.60 38.25
N VAL A 46 -8.30 -32.56 39.07
CA VAL A 46 -8.66 -31.77 40.26
C VAL A 46 -7.90 -32.18 41.54
N SER A 47 -7.57 -31.15 42.34
CA SER A 47 -7.50 -31.00 43.82
C SER A 47 -6.87 -32.05 44.76
N ALA A 48 -6.01 -31.57 45.68
CA ALA A 48 -6.31 -31.44 47.13
C ALA A 48 -5.18 -30.76 47.95
N PRO A 49 -5.49 -29.88 48.93
CA PRO A 49 -4.64 -29.50 50.08
C PRO A 49 -5.02 -30.36 51.33
N PRO A 50 -4.56 -30.15 52.60
CA PRO A 50 -3.60 -29.21 53.21
C PRO A 50 -2.59 -29.87 54.20
N ALA A 51 -1.64 -29.10 54.76
CA ALA A 51 -1.03 -29.40 56.06
C ALA A 51 -0.67 -28.11 56.83
N LYS A 52 -1.20 -27.99 58.05
CA LYS A 52 -0.85 -27.01 59.08
C LYS A 52 0.17 -27.64 60.03
N GLU A 53 1.25 -26.94 60.35
CA GLU A 53 2.03 -27.10 61.60
C GLU A 53 2.64 -25.72 61.95
N THR A 54 2.04 -25.00 62.92
CA THR A 54 2.50 -24.76 64.31
C THR A 54 3.67 -23.76 64.49
N SER A 55 3.30 -22.61 65.08
CA SER A 55 3.97 -21.77 66.10
C SER A 55 5.49 -21.92 66.34
N LYS A 56 6.21 -20.78 66.44
CA LYS A 56 6.65 -20.19 67.74
C LYS A 56 7.46 -18.88 67.58
N ASN A 57 6.89 -17.83 68.16
CA ASN A 57 7.42 -16.60 68.75
C ASN A 57 8.94 -16.46 69.00
N THR A 58 9.53 -15.28 68.71
CA THR A 58 10.11 -14.31 69.70
C THR A 58 10.93 -13.22 68.99
N GLY A 59 10.72 -11.96 69.38
CA GLY A 59 11.21 -10.78 68.65
C GLY A 59 12.52 -10.16 69.13
N LYS A 60 12.89 -9.04 68.50
CA LYS A 60 13.58 -7.91 69.13
C LYS A 60 13.59 -6.72 68.18
N GLU A 61 13.32 -5.56 68.75
CA GLU A 61 13.47 -4.23 68.14
C GLU A 61 14.92 -4.02 67.69
N GLU A 62 15.11 -3.46 66.49
CA GLU A 62 16.18 -2.48 66.30
C GLU A 62 15.86 -1.53 65.14
N LYS A 63 15.80 -0.26 65.54
CA LYS A 63 15.63 0.95 64.78
C LYS A 63 16.86 1.13 63.89
N SER A 64 16.71 1.15 62.57
CA SER A 64 17.73 1.66 61.67
C SER A 64 17.12 2.23 60.39
N ALA A 65 17.43 3.52 60.22
CA ALA A 65 17.29 4.39 59.07
C ALA A 65 16.69 3.80 57.80
N VAL A 66 15.57 4.39 57.37
CA VAL A 66 15.16 4.48 55.97
C VAL A 66 16.29 5.17 55.20
N PRO A 67 17.00 4.51 54.26
CA PRO A 67 17.74 5.22 53.25
C PRO A 67 16.71 5.73 52.25
N ASP A 68 16.63 7.05 52.10
CA ASP A 68 15.97 7.68 50.95
C ASP A 68 16.53 7.04 49.67
N ALA A 69 15.72 6.19 49.05
CA ALA A 69 16.02 5.63 47.75
C ALA A 69 15.95 6.78 46.70
N PRO A 70 16.97 6.94 45.85
CA PRO A 70 17.01 8.02 44.88
C PRO A 70 15.94 7.78 43.80
N LYS A 71 14.83 8.52 43.90
CA LYS A 71 13.80 8.62 42.84
C LYS A 71 14.31 9.20 41.51
N SER A 72 15.60 9.54 41.39
CA SER A 72 16.15 10.18 40.18
C SER A 72 16.66 9.21 39.11
N ALA A 73 16.79 7.92 39.38
CA ALA A 73 17.32 6.95 38.40
C ALA A 73 16.25 6.45 37.39
N SER A 74 14.97 6.40 37.77
CA SER A 74 13.92 5.90 36.87
C SER A 74 13.51 6.93 35.80
N SER A 75 13.51 8.22 36.14
CA SER A 75 13.14 9.28 35.18
C SER A 75 14.16 9.44 34.05
N ALA A 76 15.47 9.30 34.34
CA ALA A 76 16.52 9.38 33.32
C ALA A 76 16.46 8.22 32.31
N SER A 77 16.09 7.02 32.76
CA SER A 77 15.89 5.87 31.88
C SER A 77 14.67 6.04 30.98
N GLU A 78 13.56 6.53 31.51
CA GLU A 78 12.33 6.79 30.74
C GLU A 78 12.52 7.88 29.67
N ASP A 79 13.22 8.96 29.98
CA ASP A 79 13.47 10.04 29.02
C ASP A 79 14.39 9.58 27.89
N SER A 80 15.39 8.74 28.19
CA SER A 80 16.26 8.14 27.18
C SER A 80 15.48 7.20 26.25
N GLN A 81 14.53 6.43 26.79
CA GLN A 81 13.68 5.52 26.02
C GLN A 81 12.72 6.29 25.12
N LYS A 82 12.06 7.33 25.64
CA LYS A 82 11.18 8.22 24.84
C LYS A 82 11.94 8.92 23.72
N LYS A 83 13.19 9.33 23.96
CA LYS A 83 14.03 9.92 22.93
C LYS A 83 14.35 8.90 21.83
N ALA A 84 14.79 7.70 22.21
CA ALA A 84 15.10 6.65 21.25
C ALA A 84 13.87 6.20 20.43
N GLU A 85 12.69 6.18 21.06
CA GLU A 85 11.41 5.94 20.39
C GLU A 85 11.05 7.03 19.38
N ARG A 86 11.30 8.31 19.70
CA ARG A 86 11.11 9.42 18.74
C ARG A 86 12.09 9.31 17.56
N ASP A 87 13.37 9.09 17.85
CA ASP A 87 14.40 8.94 16.82
C ASP A 87 14.11 7.73 15.90
N TRP A 88 13.57 6.65 16.45
CA TRP A 88 13.08 5.49 15.70
C TRP A 88 11.88 5.83 14.81
N ASN A 89 10.88 6.53 15.35
CA ASN A 89 9.71 6.97 14.60
C ASN A 89 10.10 7.87 13.41
N ASP A 90 11.04 8.79 13.62
CA ASP A 90 11.55 9.66 12.56
C ASP A 90 12.26 8.88 11.46
N ARG A 91 13.08 7.87 11.82
CA ARG A 91 13.71 6.96 10.85
C ARG A 91 12.66 6.18 10.06
N LEU A 92 11.68 5.61 10.74
CA LEU A 92 10.60 4.83 10.12
C LEU A 92 9.81 5.66 9.13
N LYS A 93 9.42 6.88 9.52
CA LYS A 93 8.70 7.81 8.66
C LYS A 93 9.51 8.19 7.42
N LYS A 94 10.79 8.55 7.59
CA LYS A 94 11.68 8.87 6.46
C LYS A 94 11.87 7.70 5.50
N ALA A 95 12.02 6.48 6.03
CA ALA A 95 12.14 5.28 5.21
C ALA A 95 10.86 5.01 4.40
N GLN A 96 9.68 5.16 5.03
CA GLN A 96 8.39 5.05 4.35
C GLN A 96 8.20 6.10 3.26
N GLU A 97 8.52 7.37 3.53
CA GLU A 97 8.45 8.45 2.54
C GLU A 97 9.41 8.20 1.37
N LYS A 98 10.63 7.74 1.65
CA LYS A 98 11.62 7.36 0.64
C LYS A 98 11.12 6.21 -0.24
N ALA A 99 10.61 5.13 0.36
CA ALA A 99 10.09 3.99 -0.40
C ALA A 99 8.95 4.40 -1.34
N ARG A 100 7.97 5.17 -0.82
CA ARG A 100 6.84 5.69 -1.61
C ARG A 100 7.30 6.62 -2.74
N GLY A 101 8.25 7.51 -2.45
CA GLY A 101 8.82 8.43 -3.44
C GLY A 101 9.51 7.69 -4.59
N LEU A 102 10.30 6.65 -4.27
CA LEU A 102 10.99 5.83 -5.27
C LEU A 102 10.00 5.02 -6.13
N GLU A 103 8.97 4.42 -5.51
CA GLU A 103 7.91 3.71 -6.23
C GLU A 103 7.15 4.63 -7.18
N SER A 104 6.74 5.82 -6.71
CA SER A 104 6.05 6.81 -7.53
C SER A 104 6.90 7.29 -8.71
N GLN A 105 8.19 7.53 -8.50
CA GLN A 105 9.12 7.89 -9.59
C GLN A 105 9.28 6.76 -10.61
N ALA A 106 9.34 5.50 -10.15
CA ALA A 106 9.44 4.35 -11.03
C ALA A 106 8.16 4.19 -11.89
N ASP A 107 6.99 4.38 -11.29
CA ASP A 107 5.71 4.35 -11.99
C ASP A 107 5.61 5.48 -13.03
N GLN A 108 6.06 6.69 -12.68
CA GLN A 108 6.09 7.83 -13.62
C GLN A 108 7.04 7.57 -14.80
N ALA A 109 8.21 6.98 -14.55
CA ALA A 109 9.14 6.60 -15.60
C ALA A 109 8.49 5.57 -16.56
N GLU A 110 7.75 4.61 -16.03
CA GLU A 110 7.05 3.61 -16.83
C GLU A 110 5.90 4.20 -17.67
N LEU A 111 5.11 5.12 -17.11
CA LEU A 111 4.10 5.86 -17.88
C LEU A 111 4.75 6.63 -19.02
N THR A 112 5.88 7.28 -18.76
CA THR A 112 6.62 8.04 -19.78
C THR A 112 7.16 7.12 -20.88
N ILE A 113 7.70 5.94 -20.54
CA ILE A 113 8.12 4.93 -21.51
C ILE A 113 6.93 4.49 -22.37
N THR A 114 5.76 4.29 -21.74
CA THR A 114 4.54 3.89 -22.46
C THR A 114 4.08 4.97 -23.44
N GLN A 115 4.12 6.24 -23.03
CA GLN A 115 3.81 7.37 -23.91
C GLN A 115 4.79 7.45 -25.08
N LEU A 116 6.10 7.31 -24.83
CA LEU A 116 7.12 7.30 -25.88
C LEU A 116 6.96 6.10 -26.83
N ARG A 117 6.56 4.94 -26.33
CA ARG A 117 6.24 3.76 -27.13
C ARG A 117 5.03 4.00 -28.02
N ASN A 118 3.96 4.55 -27.46
CA ASN A 118 2.75 4.91 -28.21
C ASN A 118 3.04 5.99 -29.25
N GLN A 119 3.93 6.94 -28.92
CA GLN A 119 4.48 7.85 -29.90
C GLN A 119 5.16 7.02 -30.98
N LEU A 120 6.16 6.19 -30.71
CA LEU A 120 6.90 5.41 -31.73
C LEU A 120 6.00 4.62 -32.68
N TYR A 121 4.90 4.04 -32.19
CA TYR A 121 3.95 3.27 -33.01
C TYR A 121 2.78 4.08 -33.57
N SER A 122 2.69 5.39 -33.34
CA SER A 122 1.68 6.22 -33.98
C SER A 122 1.97 6.38 -35.47
N ALA A 123 0.91 6.51 -36.28
CA ALA A 123 1.00 6.65 -37.74
C ALA A 123 1.66 7.97 -38.22
N ALA A 124 2.13 8.82 -37.31
CA ALA A 124 2.81 10.07 -37.64
C ALA A 124 4.20 9.78 -38.23
N ALA A 125 4.41 10.22 -39.47
CA ALA A 125 5.69 10.16 -40.15
C ALA A 125 6.77 10.90 -39.33
N ARG A 126 7.89 10.24 -39.09
CA ARG A 126 9.04 10.74 -38.33
C ARG A 126 10.33 10.37 -39.02
N THR A 127 11.35 11.18 -38.80
CA THR A 127 12.68 10.89 -39.32
C THR A 127 13.31 9.73 -38.53
N PRO A 128 14.23 8.97 -39.14
CA PRO A 128 14.98 7.92 -38.43
C PRO A 128 15.71 8.46 -37.19
N GLU A 129 16.21 9.69 -37.23
CA GLU A 129 16.89 10.33 -36.08
C GLU A 129 15.92 10.54 -34.91
N ALA A 130 14.70 11.02 -35.19
CA ALA A 130 13.67 11.19 -34.16
C ALA A 130 13.29 9.84 -33.50
N ASN A 131 13.20 8.77 -34.29
CA ASN A 131 12.97 7.43 -33.75
C ASN A 131 14.15 6.93 -32.91
N GLY A 132 15.38 7.21 -33.33
CA GLY A 132 16.60 6.93 -32.57
C GLY A 132 16.62 7.63 -31.21
N GLN A 133 16.24 8.91 -31.16
CA GLN A 133 16.16 9.69 -29.91
C GLN A 133 15.10 9.14 -28.96
N ILE A 134 13.90 8.78 -29.47
CA ILE A 134 12.84 8.16 -28.67
C ILE A 134 13.32 6.84 -28.05
N ASN A 135 13.98 5.97 -28.84
CA ASN A 135 14.53 4.71 -28.36
C ASN A 135 15.62 4.93 -27.29
N ALA A 136 16.54 5.87 -27.50
CA ALA A 136 17.56 6.21 -26.52
C ALA A 136 16.94 6.67 -25.19
N ARG A 137 15.93 7.55 -25.26
CA ARG A 137 15.23 8.04 -24.07
C ARG A 137 14.46 6.92 -23.34
N MET A 138 13.81 6.01 -24.08
CA MET A 138 13.14 4.85 -23.48
C MET A 138 14.14 3.94 -22.75
N ASN A 139 15.34 3.72 -23.31
CA ASN A 139 16.38 2.90 -22.68
C ASN A 139 16.92 3.55 -21.39
N GLU A 140 17.16 4.85 -21.41
CA GLU A 140 17.56 5.63 -20.24
C GLU A 140 16.50 5.52 -19.13
N LEU A 141 15.24 5.79 -19.46
CA LEU A 141 14.13 5.69 -18.50
C LEU A 141 13.94 4.27 -17.98
N SER A 142 14.16 3.25 -18.81
CA SER A 142 14.07 1.85 -18.39
C SER A 142 15.15 1.51 -17.36
N THR A 143 16.37 2.01 -17.58
CA THR A 143 17.49 1.85 -16.65
C THR A 143 17.22 2.59 -15.34
N GLN A 144 16.72 3.83 -15.42
CA GLN A 144 16.33 4.62 -14.26
C GLN A 144 15.21 3.93 -13.47
N MET A 145 14.16 3.45 -14.13
CA MET A 145 13.05 2.73 -13.52
C MET A 145 13.53 1.49 -12.77
N ASN A 146 14.42 0.69 -13.37
CA ASN A 146 14.98 -0.50 -12.73
C ASN A 146 15.80 -0.14 -11.48
N ARG A 147 16.61 0.92 -11.56
CA ARG A 147 17.36 1.45 -10.42
C ARG A 147 16.43 1.91 -9.30
N LEU A 148 15.41 2.70 -9.63
CA LEU A 148 14.43 3.19 -8.66
C LEU A 148 13.70 2.04 -7.96
N ARG A 149 13.36 0.96 -8.68
CA ARG A 149 12.76 -0.24 -8.06
C ARG A 149 13.71 -0.97 -7.13
N ALA A 150 14.97 -1.11 -7.50
CA ALA A 150 15.97 -1.71 -6.62
C ALA A 150 16.15 -0.86 -5.35
N GLU A 151 16.25 0.45 -5.49
CA GLU A 151 16.33 1.38 -4.34
C GLU A 151 15.06 1.32 -3.47
N ALA A 152 13.88 1.21 -4.09
CA ALA A 152 12.61 1.04 -3.37
C ALA A 152 12.60 -0.27 -2.56
N GLN A 153 13.07 -1.39 -3.14
CA GLN A 153 13.19 -2.66 -2.43
C GLN A 153 14.12 -2.55 -1.21
N VAL A 154 15.26 -1.86 -1.34
CA VAL A 154 16.17 -1.59 -0.22
C VAL A 154 15.47 -0.75 0.85
N ALA A 155 14.71 0.28 0.46
CA ALA A 155 13.94 1.09 1.41
C ALA A 155 12.84 0.27 2.11
N GLN A 156 12.19 -0.68 1.43
CA GLN A 156 11.23 -1.60 2.06
C GLN A 156 11.90 -2.52 3.09
N GLN A 157 13.08 -3.05 2.79
CA GLN A 157 13.88 -3.82 3.75
C GLN A 157 14.28 -2.98 4.97
N GLU A 158 14.63 -1.71 4.77
CA GLU A 158 14.90 -0.76 5.85
C GLU A 158 13.66 -0.56 6.75
N ILE A 159 12.47 -0.42 6.17
CA ILE A 159 11.20 -0.32 6.91
C ILE A 159 10.95 -1.60 7.73
N GLU A 160 11.16 -2.78 7.15
CA GLU A 160 10.99 -4.07 7.84
C GLU A 160 11.99 -4.23 9.00
N ALA A 161 13.25 -3.83 8.78
CA ALA A 161 14.27 -3.83 9.83
C ALA A 161 13.89 -2.86 10.97
N LEU A 162 13.42 -1.66 10.65
CA LEU A 162 12.96 -0.69 11.63
C LEU A 162 11.73 -1.20 12.39
N ARG A 163 10.77 -1.84 11.73
CA ARG A 163 9.62 -2.45 12.41
C ARG A 163 10.05 -3.56 13.36
N THR A 164 11.02 -4.37 12.96
CA THR A 164 11.60 -5.41 13.83
C THR A 164 12.28 -4.79 15.04
N GLU A 165 13.12 -3.76 14.85
CA GLU A 165 13.73 -2.99 15.93
C GLU A 165 12.67 -2.40 16.89
N GLY A 166 11.60 -1.83 16.33
CA GLY A 166 10.49 -1.27 17.10
C GLY A 166 9.77 -2.33 17.94
N ASN A 167 9.52 -3.50 17.37
CA ASN A 167 8.90 -4.63 18.07
C ASN A 167 9.80 -5.16 19.20
N GLU A 168 11.10 -5.32 18.95
CA GLU A 168 12.07 -5.77 19.97
C GLU A 168 12.16 -4.80 21.15
N LYS A 169 12.16 -3.49 20.85
CA LYS A 169 12.25 -2.43 21.86
C LYS A 169 10.90 -1.97 22.41
N GLN A 170 9.80 -2.59 21.94
CA GLN A 170 8.41 -2.26 22.30
C GLN A 170 8.07 -0.78 22.06
N TYR A 171 8.68 -0.18 21.03
CA TYR A 171 8.38 1.18 20.59
C TYR A 171 7.02 1.25 19.92
N LYS A 172 6.31 2.35 20.12
CA LYS A 172 5.01 2.61 19.52
C LYS A 172 5.17 3.57 18.36
N GLU A 173 4.57 3.22 17.23
CA GLU A 173 4.46 4.14 16.10
C GLU A 173 3.73 5.41 16.55
N GLN A 174 4.37 6.56 16.37
CA GLN A 174 3.78 7.85 16.68
C GLN A 174 2.85 8.28 15.55
N PHE A 175 1.58 8.43 15.92
CA PHE A 175 0.60 9.10 15.08
C PHE A 175 0.50 10.56 15.51
N VAL A 176 0.37 11.46 14.54
CA VAL A 176 0.08 12.86 14.84
C VAL A 176 -1.30 12.91 15.50
N ALA A 177 -1.36 13.33 16.76
CA ALA A 177 -2.62 13.42 17.48
C ALA A 177 -3.53 14.46 16.80
N LEU A 178 -4.75 14.03 16.47
CA LEU A 178 -5.77 14.88 15.87
C LEU A 178 -6.38 15.88 16.86
N THR A 179 -6.09 15.73 18.14
CA THR A 179 -6.47 16.63 19.22
C THR A 179 -5.23 17.06 20.00
N ASN A 180 -5.22 18.28 20.53
CA ASN A 180 -4.20 18.73 21.46
C ASN A 180 -4.42 18.17 22.88
N GLU A 181 -3.52 18.47 23.82
CA GLU A 181 -3.61 18.02 25.22
C GLU A 181 -4.87 18.50 25.96
N LYS A 182 -5.53 19.54 25.44
CA LYS A 182 -6.79 20.10 25.98
C LYS A 182 -8.04 19.47 25.35
N GLY A 183 -7.86 18.51 24.43
CA GLY A 183 -8.95 17.90 23.68
C GLY A 183 -9.48 18.76 22.53
N GLU A 184 -8.84 19.90 22.23
CA GLU A 184 -9.23 20.74 21.11
C GLU A 184 -8.70 20.15 19.80
N PRO A 185 -9.43 20.29 18.68
CA PRO A 185 -9.03 19.78 17.38
C PRO A 185 -7.73 20.43 16.88
N ASN A 186 -6.76 19.62 16.47
CA ASN A 186 -5.55 20.08 15.82
C ASN A 186 -5.77 20.19 14.30
N VAL A 187 -6.10 21.41 13.85
CA VAL A 187 -6.39 21.70 12.43
C VAL A 187 -5.24 21.29 11.50
N GLU A 188 -3.98 21.48 11.91
CA GLU A 188 -2.82 21.13 11.10
C GLU A 188 -2.64 19.61 10.99
N ALA A 189 -2.88 18.87 12.07
CA ALA A 189 -2.85 17.41 12.05
C ALA A 189 -3.93 16.84 11.12
N TYR A 190 -5.15 17.38 11.18
CA TYR A 190 -6.23 16.99 10.28
C TYR A 190 -5.89 17.26 8.81
N LYS A 191 -5.32 18.43 8.50
CA LYS A 191 -4.90 18.78 7.14
C LYS A 191 -3.76 17.90 6.64
N SER A 192 -2.73 17.70 7.45
CA SER A 192 -1.57 16.87 7.10
C SER A 192 -1.97 15.42 6.81
N GLU A 193 -2.82 14.83 7.64
CA GLU A 193 -3.31 13.47 7.41
C GLU A 193 -4.22 13.39 6.19
N ASN A 194 -5.05 14.40 5.93
CA ASN A 194 -5.86 14.46 4.71
C ASN A 194 -5.00 14.56 3.45
N ASP A 195 -3.99 15.44 3.44
CA ASP A 195 -3.06 15.60 2.31
C ASP A 195 -2.27 14.30 2.08
N LYS A 196 -1.87 13.60 3.15
CA LYS A 196 -1.22 12.29 3.06
C LYS A 196 -2.14 11.24 2.44
N LEU A 197 -3.37 11.11 2.92
CA LEU A 197 -4.34 10.15 2.39
C LEU A 197 -4.70 10.44 0.92
N GLU A 198 -4.86 11.71 0.56
CA GLU A 198 -5.11 12.13 -0.83
C GLU A 198 -3.91 11.81 -1.75
N SER A 199 -2.69 12.07 -1.27
CA SER A 199 -1.46 11.71 -2.00
C SER A 199 -1.34 10.19 -2.20
N GLU A 200 -1.64 9.39 -1.18
CA GLU A 200 -1.68 7.93 -1.29
C GLU A 200 -2.76 7.45 -2.27
N LEU A 201 -3.92 8.09 -2.28
CA LEU A 201 -5.01 7.79 -3.23
C LEU A 201 -4.60 8.12 -4.67
N GLN A 202 -3.95 9.26 -4.89
CA GLN A 202 -3.44 9.65 -6.21
C GLN A 202 -2.35 8.67 -6.69
N ALA A 203 -1.42 8.29 -5.82
CA ALA A 203 -0.37 7.32 -6.14
C ALA A 203 -0.99 5.95 -6.50
N ALA A 204 -1.97 5.48 -5.74
CA ALA A 204 -2.65 4.22 -6.03
C ALA A 204 -3.40 4.26 -7.38
N ARG A 205 -4.02 5.40 -7.73
CA ARG A 205 -4.66 5.60 -9.04
C ARG A 205 -3.64 5.57 -10.19
N ALA A 206 -2.52 6.27 -10.05
CA ALA A 206 -1.43 6.22 -11.03
C ALA A 206 -0.88 4.79 -11.20
N ARG A 207 -0.76 4.04 -10.10
CA ARG A 207 -0.34 2.64 -10.15
C ARG A 207 -1.34 1.75 -10.90
N VAL A 208 -2.65 1.99 -10.76
CA VAL A 208 -3.68 1.29 -11.56
C VAL A 208 -3.46 1.51 -13.05
N GLU A 209 -3.14 2.73 -13.49
CA GLU A 209 -2.87 3.01 -14.90
C GLU A 209 -1.64 2.22 -15.40
N VAL A 210 -0.54 2.25 -14.64
CA VAL A 210 0.67 1.46 -14.95
C VAL A 210 0.36 -0.02 -15.08
N LEU A 211 -0.37 -0.59 -14.11
CA LEU A 211 -0.71 -2.01 -14.09
C LEU A 211 -1.65 -2.39 -15.24
N GLN A 212 -2.60 -1.52 -15.62
CA GLN A 212 -3.43 -1.74 -16.80
C GLN A 212 -2.60 -1.76 -18.09
N PHE A 213 -1.63 -0.84 -18.23
CA PHE A 213 -0.73 -0.84 -19.38
C PHE A 213 0.14 -2.10 -19.44
N ARG A 214 0.71 -2.53 -18.29
CA ARG A 214 1.46 -3.79 -18.21
C ARG A 214 0.60 -4.98 -18.57
N LEU A 215 -0.64 -5.06 -18.08
CA LEU A 215 -1.55 -6.16 -18.37
C LEU A 215 -1.87 -6.26 -19.86
N ASN A 216 -2.14 -5.13 -20.51
CA ASN A 216 -2.37 -5.05 -21.96
C ASN A 216 -1.12 -5.43 -22.76
N SER A 217 0.06 -5.00 -22.30
CA SER A 217 1.35 -5.36 -22.90
C SER A 217 1.61 -6.86 -22.79
N ASN A 218 1.48 -7.43 -21.59
CA ASN A 218 1.66 -8.88 -21.35
C ASN A 218 0.67 -9.70 -22.17
N HIS A 219 -0.59 -9.24 -22.26
CA HIS A 219 -1.59 -9.90 -23.10
C HIS A 219 -1.18 -9.90 -24.58
N SER A 220 -0.71 -8.75 -25.09
CA SER A 220 -0.24 -8.63 -26.48
C SER A 220 0.99 -9.50 -26.75
N GLU A 221 1.93 -9.58 -25.79
CA GLU A 221 3.12 -10.41 -25.92
C GLU A 221 2.77 -11.91 -25.90
N VAL A 222 1.82 -12.34 -25.07
CA VAL A 222 1.31 -13.73 -25.10
C VAL A 222 0.72 -14.07 -26.47
N LEU A 223 -0.04 -13.16 -27.08
CA LEU A 223 -0.62 -13.37 -28.41
C LEU A 223 0.45 -13.44 -29.50
N LYS A 224 1.42 -12.53 -29.50
CA LYS A 224 2.53 -12.51 -30.47
C LYS A 224 3.45 -13.73 -30.33
N LYS A 225 3.71 -14.16 -29.11
CA LYS A 225 4.61 -15.27 -28.77
C LYS A 225 3.86 -16.59 -28.61
N GLY A 226 2.65 -16.73 -29.16
CA GLY A 226 1.84 -17.95 -29.07
C GLY A 226 2.54 -19.23 -29.55
N ASN A 227 3.58 -19.10 -30.37
CA ASN A 227 4.42 -20.21 -30.86
C ASN A 227 5.79 -20.30 -30.18
N ALA A 228 6.04 -19.53 -29.12
CA ALA A 228 7.26 -19.65 -28.33
C ALA A 228 7.29 -20.97 -27.54
N ASP A 229 8.44 -21.32 -26.98
CA ASP A 229 8.57 -22.48 -26.12
C ASP A 229 7.66 -22.40 -24.88
N ASN A 230 7.30 -23.56 -24.34
CA ASN A 230 6.40 -23.65 -23.18
C ASN A 230 6.93 -22.86 -21.97
N PHE A 231 8.25 -22.75 -21.81
CA PHE A 231 8.87 -21.97 -20.74
C PHE A 231 8.56 -20.48 -20.86
N THR A 232 8.79 -19.87 -22.03
CA THR A 232 8.50 -18.44 -22.25
C THR A 232 7.01 -18.15 -22.09
N LEU A 233 6.14 -19.01 -22.61
CA LEU A 233 4.69 -18.85 -22.48
C LEU A 233 4.22 -18.94 -21.03
N ASN A 234 4.75 -19.89 -20.25
CA ASN A 234 4.40 -20.02 -18.84
C ASN A 234 4.87 -18.81 -18.03
N ARG A 235 6.07 -18.30 -18.30
CA ARG A 235 6.55 -17.06 -17.65
C ARG A 235 5.66 -15.86 -17.96
N LEU A 236 5.27 -15.65 -19.22
CA LEU A 236 4.38 -14.54 -19.59
C LEU A 236 2.99 -14.66 -18.96
N ARG A 237 2.46 -15.89 -18.82
CA ARG A 237 1.20 -16.14 -18.10
C ARG A 237 1.33 -15.81 -16.61
N GLN A 238 2.43 -16.20 -15.98
CA GLN A 238 2.72 -15.89 -14.59
C GLN A 238 2.83 -14.36 -14.37
N GLU A 239 3.58 -13.65 -15.23
CA GLU A 239 3.71 -12.19 -15.17
C GLU A 239 2.33 -11.49 -15.36
N LYS A 240 1.48 -12.02 -16.25
CA LYS A 240 0.10 -11.55 -16.43
C LYS A 240 -0.74 -11.77 -15.15
N GLU A 241 -0.66 -12.95 -14.55
CA GLU A 241 -1.40 -13.29 -13.34
C GLU A 241 -0.97 -12.42 -12.15
N GLN A 242 0.34 -12.25 -11.95
CA GLN A 242 0.91 -11.36 -10.94
C GLN A 242 0.43 -9.91 -11.14
N THR A 243 0.51 -9.40 -12.38
CA THR A 243 0.03 -8.04 -12.69
C THR A 243 -1.48 -7.90 -12.44
N SER A 244 -2.27 -8.94 -12.72
CA SER A 244 -3.70 -8.96 -12.45
C SER A 244 -4.00 -8.92 -10.96
N ALA A 245 -3.29 -9.72 -10.17
CA ALA A 245 -3.43 -9.75 -8.71
C ALA A 245 -3.01 -8.40 -8.08
N GLU A 246 -1.90 -7.81 -8.53
CA GLU A 246 -1.47 -6.47 -8.10
C GLU A 246 -2.53 -5.40 -8.45
N LEU A 247 -3.15 -5.50 -9.63
CA LEU A 247 -4.19 -4.56 -10.06
C LEU A 247 -5.42 -4.63 -9.17
N GLU A 248 -5.86 -5.85 -8.82
CA GLU A 248 -6.98 -6.07 -7.90
C GLU A 248 -6.66 -5.55 -6.49
N ALA A 249 -5.48 -5.89 -5.95
CA ALA A 249 -5.03 -5.40 -4.66
C ALA A 249 -4.95 -3.86 -4.61
N THR A 250 -4.48 -3.22 -5.69
CA THR A 250 -4.42 -1.76 -5.79
C THR A 250 -5.81 -1.13 -5.84
N ARG A 251 -6.79 -1.77 -6.51
CA ARG A 251 -8.19 -1.31 -6.51
C ARG A 251 -8.82 -1.41 -5.12
N ALA A 252 -8.63 -2.52 -4.42
CA ALA A 252 -9.08 -2.67 -3.03
C ALA A 252 -8.45 -1.62 -2.10
N ARG A 253 -7.17 -1.27 -2.33
CA ARG A 253 -6.50 -0.19 -1.60
C ARG A 253 -7.13 1.18 -1.89
N ILE A 254 -7.51 1.48 -3.14
CA ILE A 254 -8.22 2.72 -3.50
C ILE A 254 -9.55 2.82 -2.75
N GLU A 255 -10.32 1.74 -2.69
CA GLU A 255 -11.59 1.70 -1.94
C GLU A 255 -11.36 1.97 -0.45
N THR A 256 -10.35 1.33 0.12
CA THR A 256 -9.95 1.51 1.52
C THR A 256 -9.54 2.96 1.79
N LEU A 257 -8.67 3.56 0.97
CA LEU A 257 -8.23 4.95 1.10
C LEU A 257 -9.40 5.93 0.96
N THR A 258 -10.32 5.65 0.04
CA THR A 258 -11.52 6.48 -0.16
C THR A 258 -12.40 6.48 1.10
N SER A 259 -12.62 5.31 1.69
CA SER A 259 -13.35 5.16 2.96
C SER A 259 -12.64 5.86 4.12
N GLN A 260 -11.31 5.74 4.20
CA GLN A 260 -10.49 6.42 5.21
C GLN A 260 -10.59 7.94 5.09
N ILE A 261 -10.48 8.50 3.88
CA ILE A 261 -10.63 9.94 3.63
C ILE A 261 -12.02 10.40 4.06
N GLN A 262 -13.08 9.68 3.68
CA GLN A 262 -14.44 10.03 4.06
C GLN A 262 -14.61 10.02 5.58
N THR A 263 -14.14 8.97 6.26
CA THR A 263 -14.18 8.84 7.72
C THR A 263 -13.39 9.96 8.40
N HIS A 264 -12.20 10.27 7.88
CA HIS A 264 -11.34 11.34 8.42
C HIS A 264 -12.00 12.71 8.27
N ARG A 265 -12.59 13.00 7.12
CA ARG A 265 -13.34 14.25 6.88
C ARG A 265 -14.58 14.36 7.75
N GLN A 266 -15.30 13.26 8.00
CA GLN A 266 -16.41 13.26 8.96
C GLN A 266 -15.94 13.55 10.38
N LYS A 267 -14.83 12.96 10.82
CA LYS A 267 -14.22 13.25 12.12
C LYS A 267 -13.76 14.70 12.23
N ALA A 268 -13.16 15.24 11.18
CA ALA A 268 -12.76 16.64 11.11
C ALA A 268 -13.98 17.56 11.26
N ALA A 269 -15.04 17.32 10.48
CA ALA A 269 -16.27 18.10 10.52
C ALA A 269 -16.97 18.03 11.88
N ALA A 270 -17.06 16.84 12.50
CA ALA A 270 -17.60 16.65 13.85
C ALA A 270 -16.78 17.40 14.91
N SER A 271 -15.49 17.62 14.64
CA SER A 271 -14.58 18.39 15.48
C SER A 271 -14.54 19.87 15.09
N GLY A 272 -15.41 20.36 14.19
CA GLY A 272 -15.43 21.75 13.74
C GLY A 272 -14.29 22.16 12.79
N VAL A 273 -13.52 21.19 12.29
CA VAL A 273 -12.45 21.42 11.30
C VAL A 273 -12.97 21.19 9.90
N GLN A 274 -12.93 22.23 9.05
CA GLN A 274 -13.28 22.11 7.64
C GLN A 274 -12.05 21.74 6.80
N LEU A 275 -12.13 20.59 6.14
CA LEU A 275 -11.13 20.13 5.18
C LEU A 275 -11.66 20.40 3.77
N ASN A 276 -11.01 21.30 3.04
CA ASN A 276 -11.39 21.60 1.66
C ASN A 276 -10.97 20.44 0.75
N VAL A 277 -11.85 20.07 -0.18
CA VAL A 277 -11.50 19.17 -1.29
C VAL A 277 -10.65 19.96 -2.28
N ARG A 278 -9.45 19.49 -2.58
CA ARG A 278 -8.63 19.99 -3.69
C ARG A 278 -9.05 19.38 -5.02
#